data_AF-A0A6V7NJY1-F1
#
_entry.id   AF-A0A6V7NJY1-F1
#
_cell.length_a   1.000
_cell.length_b   1.000
_cell.length_c   1.000
_cell.angle_alpha   90.00
_cell.angle_beta   90.00
_cell.angle_gamma   90.00
#
_symmetry.space_group_name_H-M   'P 1'
#
loop_
_entity.id
_entity.type
_entity.pdbx_description
1 polymer ?
#
loop_
_entity_poly.entity_id
_entity_poly.type
_entity_poly.pdbx_seq_one_letter_code
_entity_poly.pdbx_strand_id
1 'polypeptide(L)'
;MLGGIARARLAEERKAWRKNHPHGFVAKPETLPDGSVNLMVWRCTIPGKQGGWKPAITVTQILVGVQNLLNQPNFASLAQGTTCHLLTQDAAEYKKRVREQAKQYPPKA
;
A
#
# COMPACT_ATOMS: atom_id res chain seq x y z
N MET A 1 29.43 -0.89 -16.57
CA MET A 1 28.44 -0.61 -15.50
C MET A 1 27.57 -1.85 -15.32
N LEU A 2 27.87 -2.69 -14.32
CA LEU A 2 27.38 -4.09 -14.23
C LEU A 2 26.06 -4.24 -13.44
N GLY A 3 25.04 -3.45 -13.78
CA GLY A 3 23.71 -3.59 -13.18
C GLY A 3 22.63 -3.28 -14.21
N GLY A 4 21.86 -4.29 -14.63
CA GLY A 4 20.72 -4.11 -15.53
C GLY A 4 19.70 -3.09 -14.98
N ILE A 5 18.81 -2.61 -15.85
CA ILE A 5 17.81 -1.54 -15.57
C ILE A 5 17.08 -1.75 -14.23
N ALA A 6 16.76 -2.99 -13.88
CA ALA A 6 16.12 -3.34 -12.60
C ALA A 6 16.97 -2.95 -11.37
N ARG A 7 18.29 -3.22 -11.38
CA ARG A 7 19.18 -2.86 -10.28
C ARG A 7 19.34 -1.35 -10.13
N ALA A 8 19.43 -0.63 -11.25
CA ALA A 8 19.47 0.84 -11.24
C ALA A 8 18.20 1.42 -10.61
N ARG A 9 17.01 0.88 -10.98
CA ARG A 9 15.75 1.32 -10.38
C ARG A 9 15.67 1.03 -8.88
N LEU A 10 16.04 -0.16 -8.46
CA LEU A 10 16.02 -0.56 -7.03
C LEU A 10 16.98 0.28 -6.18
N ALA A 11 18.11 0.74 -6.74
CA ALA A 11 19.01 1.66 -6.07
C ALA A 11 18.37 3.04 -5.83
N GLU A 12 17.64 3.58 -6.81
CA GLU A 12 16.90 4.84 -6.66
C GLU A 12 15.77 4.72 -5.64
N GLU A 13 15.01 3.61 -5.62
CA GLU A 13 13.97 3.35 -4.60
C GLU A 13 14.58 3.31 -3.18
N ARG A 14 15.75 2.68 -3.02
CA ARG A 14 16.47 2.66 -1.73
C ARG A 14 16.91 4.05 -1.29
N LYS A 15 17.40 4.86 -2.22
CA LYS A 15 17.82 6.24 -1.96
C LYS A 15 16.62 7.10 -1.55
N ALA A 16 15.49 6.97 -2.24
CA ALA A 16 14.24 7.64 -1.90
C ALA A 16 13.73 7.23 -0.51
N TRP A 17 13.69 5.93 -0.21
CA TRP A 17 13.26 5.39 1.09
C TRP A 17 14.12 5.90 2.25
N ARG A 18 15.44 5.97 2.07
CA ARG A 18 16.36 6.52 3.08
C ARG A 18 16.15 8.01 3.33
N LYS A 19 15.74 8.75 2.30
CA LYS A 19 15.44 10.19 2.41
C LYS A 19 14.16 10.42 3.20
N ASN A 20 13.12 9.61 2.98
CA ASN A 20 11.87 9.71 3.71
C ASN A 20 11.09 8.38 3.65
N HIS A 21 10.56 7.93 4.79
CA HIS A 21 9.63 6.81 4.87
C HIS A 21 8.72 6.93 6.12
N PRO A 22 7.55 6.27 6.13
CA PRO A 22 6.64 6.32 7.26
C PRO A 22 7.25 5.74 8.55
N HIS A 23 6.96 6.36 9.69
CA HIS A 23 7.46 5.91 10.99
C HIS A 23 6.98 4.48 11.31
N GLY A 24 7.89 3.63 11.79
CA GLY A 24 7.61 2.23 12.13
C GLY A 24 7.61 1.26 10.95
N PHE A 25 7.63 1.75 9.71
CA PHE A 25 7.84 0.93 8.52
C PHE A 25 9.33 0.74 8.29
N VAL A 26 9.73 -0.48 7.97
CA VAL A 26 11.11 -0.81 7.59
C VAL A 26 11.08 -1.38 6.19
N ALA A 27 11.99 -0.96 5.32
CA ALA A 27 12.27 -1.62 4.06
C ALA A 27 13.78 -1.50 3.79
N LYS A 28 14.50 -2.62 3.90
CA LYS A 28 15.95 -2.66 3.69
C LYS A 28 16.31 -3.83 2.78
N PRO A 29 17.18 -3.64 1.76
CA PRO A 29 17.68 -4.76 0.98
C PRO A 29 18.47 -5.72 1.87
N GLU A 30 18.53 -6.97 1.47
CA GLU A 30 19.24 -8.01 2.19
C GLU A 30 20.75 -7.76 2.16
N THR A 31 21.37 -7.89 3.33
CA THR A 31 22.82 -7.97 3.45
C THR A 31 23.21 -9.45 3.46
N LEU A 32 24.04 -9.85 2.51
CA LEU A 32 24.57 -11.20 2.39
C LEU A 32 25.67 -11.44 3.45
N PRO A 33 26.04 -12.70 3.74
CA PRO A 33 27.06 -13.02 4.74
C PRO A 33 28.44 -12.42 4.47
N ASP A 34 28.74 -12.14 3.19
CA ASP A 34 29.96 -11.46 2.74
C ASP A 34 29.91 -9.92 2.92
N GLY A 35 28.82 -9.39 3.49
CA GLY A 35 28.59 -7.96 3.69
C GLY A 35 28.05 -7.22 2.46
N SER A 36 27.94 -7.88 1.30
CA SER A 36 27.38 -7.27 0.10
C SER A 36 25.86 -7.11 0.20
N VAL A 37 25.29 -6.16 -0.54
CA VAL A 37 23.85 -5.87 -0.51
C VAL A 37 23.17 -6.43 -1.76
N ASN A 38 22.23 -7.35 -1.54
CA ASN A 38 21.38 -7.87 -2.61
C ASN A 38 20.15 -6.97 -2.79
N LEU A 39 20.21 -6.08 -3.78
CA LEU A 39 19.09 -5.18 -4.10
C LEU A 39 17.83 -5.90 -4.60
N MET A 40 17.91 -7.18 -4.97
CA MET A 40 16.76 -7.93 -5.48
C MET A 40 15.89 -8.51 -4.36
N VAL A 41 16.36 -8.52 -3.11
CA VAL A 41 15.65 -9.11 -1.97
C VAL A 41 15.58 -8.08 -0.84
N TRP A 42 14.38 -7.82 -0.33
CA TRP A 42 14.14 -6.78 0.69
C TRP A 42 13.45 -7.34 1.91
N ARG A 43 13.95 -6.96 3.09
CA ARG A 43 13.32 -7.22 4.38
C ARG A 43 12.47 -6.03 4.74
N CYS A 44 11.15 -6.22 4.68
CA CYS A 44 10.17 -5.20 4.99
C CYS A 44 9.45 -5.51 6.31
N THR A 45 9.16 -4.47 7.10
CA THR A 45 8.33 -4.55 8.29
C THR A 45 7.21 -3.54 8.12
N ILE A 46 5.98 -4.05 8.12
CA ILE A 46 4.77 -3.24 8.09
C ILE A 46 4.16 -3.38 9.49
N PRO A 47 4.11 -2.30 10.29
CA PRO A 47 3.46 -2.36 11.58
C PRO A 47 1.95 -2.52 11.34
N GLY A 48 1.40 -3.68 11.70
CA GLY A 48 -0.03 -3.94 11.62
C GLY A 48 -0.78 -3.50 12.88
N LYS A 49 -2.08 -3.21 12.75
CA LYS A 49 -3.06 -3.64 13.75
C LYS A 49 -3.29 -5.15 13.55
N GLN A 50 -3.34 -5.95 14.62
CA GLN A 50 -3.32 -7.43 14.57
C GLN A 50 -4.39 -8.04 13.63
N GLY A 51 -3.99 -9.05 12.82
CA GLY A 51 -4.89 -10.14 12.40
C GLY A 51 -4.96 -10.55 10.92
N GLY A 52 -4.52 -9.73 9.95
CA GLY A 52 -4.87 -9.97 8.52
C GLY A 52 -3.76 -10.40 7.56
N TRP A 53 -2.49 -10.27 7.95
CA TRP A 53 -1.36 -10.41 7.01
C TRP A 53 -0.83 -11.86 6.94
N LYS A 54 -0.63 -12.38 5.72
CA LYS A 54 0.02 -13.68 5.46
C LYS A 54 1.15 -13.52 4.42
N PRO A 55 2.33 -14.15 4.60
CA PRO A 55 3.45 -14.04 3.65
C PRO A 55 3.16 -14.54 2.22
N ALA A 56 2.16 -15.42 2.06
CA ALA A 56 1.72 -15.94 0.76
C ALA A 56 0.83 -14.97 -0.02
N ILE A 57 0.46 -13.82 0.57
CA ILE A 57 -0.37 -12.81 -0.10
C ILE A 57 0.47 -12.17 -1.20
N THR A 58 -0.01 -12.32 -2.44
CA THR A 58 0.61 -11.69 -3.61
C THR A 58 0.18 -10.23 -3.74
N VAL A 59 0.96 -9.43 -4.49
CA VAL A 59 0.61 -8.04 -4.80
C VAL A 59 -0.78 -7.95 -5.45
N THR A 60 -1.13 -8.89 -6.32
CA THR A 60 -2.47 -8.96 -6.94
C THR A 60 -3.57 -9.13 -5.90
N GLN A 61 -3.38 -10.01 -4.90
CA GLN A 61 -4.36 -10.22 -3.84
C GLN A 61 -4.53 -8.99 -2.94
N ILE A 62 -3.46 -8.22 -2.73
CA ILE A 62 -3.54 -6.92 -2.03
C ILE A 62 -4.38 -5.94 -2.85
N LEU A 63 -4.09 -5.80 -4.14
CA LEU A 63 -4.79 -4.86 -5.02
C LEU A 63 -6.28 -5.19 -5.18
N VAL A 64 -6.62 -6.47 -5.35
CA VAL A 64 -8.00 -6.96 -5.37
C VAL A 64 -8.67 -6.74 -4.01
N GLY A 65 -7.96 -6.97 -2.91
CA GLY A 65 -8.46 -6.69 -1.56
C GLY A 65 -8.81 -5.21 -1.36
N VAL A 66 -7.98 -4.30 -1.85
CA VAL A 66 -8.24 -2.84 -1.81
C VAL A 66 -9.45 -2.48 -2.69
N GLN A 67 -9.55 -3.03 -3.90
CA GLN A 67 -10.70 -2.79 -4.78
C GLN A 67 -12.02 -3.25 -4.13
N ASN A 68 -12.00 -4.41 -3.49
CA ASN A 68 -13.16 -4.95 -2.76
C ASN A 68 -13.52 -4.06 -1.57
N LEU A 69 -12.53 -3.55 -0.82
CA LEU A 69 -12.76 -2.68 0.32
C LEU A 69 -13.37 -1.32 -0.07
N LEU A 70 -13.00 -0.78 -1.23
CA LEU A 70 -13.58 0.46 -1.76
C LEU A 70 -15.04 0.27 -2.20
N ASN A 71 -15.39 -0.94 -2.68
CA ASN A 71 -16.76 -1.27 -3.09
C ASN A 71 -17.65 -1.67 -1.91
N GLN A 72 -17.08 -2.37 -0.93
CA GLN A 72 -17.75 -2.88 0.26
C GLN A 72 -16.94 -2.48 1.51
N PRO A 73 -17.24 -1.33 2.10
CA PRO A 73 -16.52 -0.84 3.28
C PRO A 73 -16.62 -1.82 4.45
N ASN A 74 -15.51 -2.04 5.17
CA ASN A 74 -15.54 -2.81 6.41
C ASN A 74 -16.07 -1.96 7.57
N PHE A 75 -17.33 -2.19 7.95
CA PHE A 75 -17.99 -1.51 9.07
C PHE A 75 -17.40 -1.84 10.45
N ALA A 76 -16.66 -2.95 10.59
CA ALA A 76 -16.04 -3.33 11.86
C ALA A 76 -14.68 -2.64 12.11
N SER A 77 -14.06 -2.05 11.07
CA SER A 77 -12.73 -1.43 11.16
C SER A 77 -12.70 -0.03 10.57
N LEU A 78 -13.73 0.76 10.86
CA LEU A 78 -13.89 2.12 10.31
C LEU A 78 -12.74 3.02 10.77
N ALA A 79 -11.80 3.27 9.87
CA ALA A 79 -10.64 4.13 10.13
C ALA A 79 -10.98 5.63 10.10
N GLN A 80 -12.16 6.00 9.57
CA GLN A 80 -12.66 7.38 9.47
C GLN A 80 -14.03 7.50 10.15
N GLY A 81 -14.08 8.14 11.32
CA GLY A 81 -15.30 8.26 12.12
C GLY A 81 -16.41 9.07 11.44
N THR A 82 -16.08 10.09 10.64
CA THR A 82 -17.05 10.97 9.97
C THR A 82 -17.72 10.34 8.75
N THR A 83 -16.99 9.52 7.98
CA THR A 83 -17.51 8.84 6.80
C THR A 83 -18.44 7.67 7.16
N CYS A 84 -18.18 7.00 8.29
CA CYS A 84 -19.07 5.97 8.82
C CYS A 84 -20.49 6.50 9.04
N HIS A 85 -20.62 7.63 9.75
CA HIS A 85 -21.92 8.21 10.08
C HIS A 85 -22.73 8.54 8.82
N LEU A 86 -22.10 9.15 7.80
CA LEU A 86 -22.73 9.44 6.51
C LEU A 86 -23.19 8.17 5.79
N LEU A 87 -22.40 7.10 5.79
CA LEU A 87 -22.78 5.83 5.16
C LEU A 87 -23.98 5.16 5.87
N THR A 88 -24.05 5.26 7.20
CA THR A 88 -25.16 4.71 8.00
C THR A 88 -26.41 5.59 8.04
N GLN A 89 -26.27 6.91 7.94
CA GLN A 89 -27.38 7.86 8.03
C GLN A 89 -27.99 8.20 6.66
N ASP A 90 -27.15 8.33 5.62
CA ASP A 90 -27.58 8.69 4.27
C ASP A 90 -26.69 8.03 3.20
N ALA A 91 -27.07 6.80 2.85
CA ALA A 91 -26.40 6.03 1.81
C ALA A 91 -26.48 6.69 0.42
N ALA A 92 -27.45 7.56 0.17
CA ALA A 92 -27.59 8.26 -1.11
C ALA A 92 -26.57 9.38 -1.25
N GLU A 93 -26.40 10.20 -0.20
CA GLU A 93 -25.37 11.24 -0.14
C GLU A 93 -23.96 10.64 -0.15
N TYR A 94 -23.73 9.52 0.55
CA TYR A 94 -22.46 8.80 0.47
C TYR A 94 -22.14 8.36 -0.98
N LYS A 95 -23.09 7.71 -1.67
CA LYS A 95 -22.90 7.29 -3.07
C LYS A 95 -22.67 8.46 -4.00
N LYS A 96 -23.32 9.60 -3.77
CA LYS A 96 -23.12 10.83 -4.54
C LYS A 96 -21.67 11.34 -4.41
N ARG A 97 -21.15 11.45 -3.19
CA ARG A 97 -19.76 11.87 -2.94
C ARG A 97 -18.74 10.91 -3.50
N VAL A 98 -18.97 9.60 -3.40
CA VAL A 98 -18.10 8.58 -4.02
C VAL A 98 -18.03 8.77 -5.54
N ARG A 99 -19.17 9.02 -6.20
CA ARG A 99 -19.22 9.28 -7.64
C ARG A 99 -18.52 10.59 -8.03
N GLU A 100 -18.69 11.64 -7.24
CA GLU A 100 -18.00 12.93 -7.44
C GLU A 100 -16.49 12.78 -7.28
N GLN A 101 -16.04 12.02 -6.28
CA GLN A 101 -14.62 11.74 -6.08
C GLN A 101 -14.04 10.89 -7.21
N ALA A 102 -14.76 9.87 -7.69
CA ALA A 102 -14.32 9.04 -8.81
C ALA A 102 -14.06 9.86 -10.09
N LYS A 103 -14.84 10.93 -10.33
CA LYS A 103 -14.63 11.84 -11.48
C LYS A 103 -13.30 12.60 -11.42
N GLN A 104 -12.71 12.78 -10.24
CA GLN A 104 -11.40 13.44 -10.08
C GLN A 104 -10.23 12.54 -10.53
N TYR A 105 -10.48 11.24 -10.68
CA TYR A 105 -9.48 10.23 -11.05
C TYR A 105 -9.93 9.45 -12.30
N PRO A 106 -10.03 10.11 -13.47
CA PRO A 106 -10.41 9.43 -14.70
C PRO A 106 -9.37 8.35 -15.07
N PRO A 107 -9.77 7.29 -15.81
CA PRO A 107 -8.85 6.33 -16.37
C PRO A 107 -7.78 7.05 -17.20
N LYS A 108 -6.51 6.67 -17.03
CA LYS A 108 -5.47 7.09 -17.96
C LYS A 108 -5.75 6.41 -19.30
N ALA A 109 -5.91 7.22 -20.35
CA ALA A 109 -5.99 6.74 -21.73
C ALA A 109 -4.70 6.01 -22.13
#